data_AF-A0A5B0E3D7-F1
#
_entry.id   AF-A0A5B0E3D7-F1
#
_cell.length_a   1.000
_cell.length_b   1.000
_cell.length_c   1.000
_cell.angle_alpha   90.00
_cell.angle_beta   90.00
_cell.angle_gamma   90.00
#
_symmetry.space_group_name_H-M   'P 1'
#
loop_
_entity.id
_entity.type
_entity.pdbx_description
1 polymer ?
#
loop_
_entity_poly.entity_id
_entity_poly.type
_entity_poly.pdbx_seq_one_letter_code
_entity_poly.pdbx_strand_id
1 'polypeptide(L)'
;MAESKGAGLATATVALFMTPVVVVMLLLVGGNEASSDTGICGIEAEAPVAEPAGNKSVAGFSGKQLKNAAQIMTAASDLKLPVAAQILGVQTAIGESTLKVIDFGDGAGPDSRGLFQQRDNGAWGSYEDRMNPHTSATNFFKVLKTVEGWQDLEPSQAIHRVQRNANPNHYTQFRSPAVQIVKALSAGKLGEDFDEKFEDISPNGDCPDTSPDAEQIGDLGSGEWSSPLPGFKTMTSPFGPRQCPAGASCNSNVSDHKGIDISKKGGASVLAPTDMKITIAEQGQGWKSAYGTYIIAKQVEKPGLVFEFHHMVHGSLKVKVGDTVAAGTPLGIEGTTGNSTGVHLHFQVAPPGTPSNAPTYRTVVDPVPILKSKGVFS
;
A
#
# COMPACT_ATOMS: atom_id res chain seq x y z
N MET A 1 -44.54 77.99 12.52
CA MET A 1 -43.39 78.34 11.67
C MET A 1 -42.20 77.50 12.11
N ALA A 2 -41.55 76.88 11.14
CA ALA A 2 -40.20 76.31 11.12
C ALA A 2 -39.83 75.10 12.02
N GLU A 3 -39.35 74.09 11.28
CA GLU A 3 -38.80 72.76 11.58
C GLU A 3 -37.51 72.76 12.41
N SER A 4 -37.18 71.65 13.08
CA SER A 4 -36.20 70.65 12.59
C SER A 4 -35.67 69.71 13.69
N LYS A 5 -35.20 68.55 13.25
CA LYS A 5 -34.91 67.32 13.99
C LYS A 5 -33.58 67.32 14.76
N GLY A 6 -33.50 66.47 15.79
CA GLY A 6 -32.24 65.90 16.28
C GLY A 6 -32.44 65.08 17.56
N ALA A 7 -32.35 63.75 17.49
CA ALA A 7 -32.37 62.87 18.66
C ALA A 7 -30.98 62.25 18.86
N GLY A 8 -30.36 62.55 20.01
CA GLY A 8 -29.11 61.96 20.47
C GLY A 8 -29.37 60.90 21.55
N LEU A 9 -28.68 59.76 21.44
CA LEU A 9 -28.75 58.62 22.36
C LEU A 9 -27.75 58.83 23.51
N ALA A 10 -28.19 58.67 24.77
CA ALA A 10 -27.36 58.80 25.96
C ALA A 10 -27.05 57.44 26.61
N THR A 11 -25.81 57.35 27.09
CA THR A 11 -25.11 56.24 27.74
C THR A 11 -25.57 55.94 29.17
N ALA A 12 -25.46 54.68 29.63
CA ALA A 12 -25.20 54.36 31.03
C ALA A 12 -24.51 52.98 31.19
N THR A 13 -23.33 53.00 31.81
CA THR A 13 -22.48 51.87 32.22
C THR A 13 -22.82 51.42 33.64
N VAL A 14 -22.85 50.10 33.92
CA VAL A 14 -22.64 49.55 35.28
C VAL A 14 -21.95 48.19 35.18
N ALA A 15 -20.89 48.00 35.96
CA ALA A 15 -20.13 46.76 36.10
C ALA A 15 -20.14 46.25 37.56
N LEU A 16 -20.47 44.96 37.68
CA LEU A 16 -19.84 43.85 38.44
C LEU A 16 -19.74 43.77 39.99
N PHE A 17 -19.75 42.50 40.44
CA PHE A 17 -19.33 41.84 41.70
C PHE A 17 -20.42 41.52 42.74
N MET A 18 -20.49 40.35 43.42
CA MET A 18 -20.11 38.92 43.22
C MET A 18 -20.53 38.14 44.50
N THR A 19 -20.53 36.80 44.41
CA THR A 19 -20.50 35.75 45.48
C THR A 19 -21.83 35.06 45.90
N PRO A 20 -21.80 33.80 46.41
CA PRO A 20 -21.50 32.58 45.64
C PRO A 20 -22.50 31.43 45.93
N VAL A 21 -22.66 30.48 45.00
CA VAL A 21 -23.33 29.18 45.29
C VAL A 21 -22.34 28.07 45.00
N VAL A 22 -22.01 27.32 46.05
CA VAL A 22 -21.17 26.11 46.02
C VAL A 22 -22.07 24.94 45.62
N VAL A 23 -21.78 24.32 44.47
CA VAL A 23 -22.30 22.98 44.12
C VAL A 23 -21.09 22.07 43.93
N VAL A 24 -20.99 21.08 44.81
CA VAL A 24 -20.00 20.01 44.75
C VAL A 24 -20.48 19.00 43.70
N MET A 25 -19.82 18.93 42.55
CA MET A 25 -19.95 17.83 41.59
C MET A 25 -18.76 16.89 41.74
N LEU A 26 -19.05 15.63 42.09
CA LEU A 26 -18.11 14.51 42.00
C LEU A 26 -17.71 14.31 40.53
N LEU A 27 -16.43 14.49 40.22
CA LEU A 27 -15.81 14.06 38.97
C LEU A 27 -15.36 12.59 39.11
N LEU A 28 -16.20 11.68 38.65
CA LEU A 28 -15.77 10.37 38.16
C LEU A 28 -15.68 10.48 36.63
N VAL A 29 -14.53 10.93 36.13
CA VAL A 29 -14.19 10.86 34.70
C VAL A 29 -13.29 9.65 34.51
N GLY A 30 -13.92 8.48 34.38
CA GLY A 30 -13.34 7.38 33.63
C GLY A 30 -13.61 7.63 32.15
N GLY A 31 -12.81 8.51 31.55
CA GLY A 31 -12.79 8.74 30.11
C GLY A 31 -11.73 7.84 29.50
N ASN A 32 -12.14 6.64 29.07
CA ASN A 32 -11.33 5.84 28.18
C ASN A 32 -11.39 6.54 26.81
N GLU A 33 -10.38 7.35 26.48
CA GLU A 33 -10.28 7.91 25.14
C GLU A 33 -10.02 6.76 24.17
N ALA A 34 -11.04 6.46 23.36
CA ALA A 34 -10.90 5.61 22.19
C ALA A 34 -9.96 6.33 21.22
N SER A 35 -8.71 5.87 21.18
CA SER A 35 -7.72 6.23 20.18
C SER A 35 -8.33 6.02 18.79
N SER A 36 -8.35 7.08 17.99
CA SER A 36 -8.70 7.02 16.58
C SER A 36 -7.67 6.14 15.88
N ASP A 37 -8.11 4.95 15.51
CA ASP A 37 -7.32 3.93 14.82
C ASP A 37 -7.07 4.37 13.37
N THR A 38 -6.07 5.23 13.18
CA THR A 38 -5.50 5.51 11.87
C THR A 38 -4.61 4.33 11.53
N GLY A 39 -4.98 3.52 10.53
CA GLY A 39 -4.25 2.35 10.04
C GLY A 39 -2.90 2.65 9.39
N ILE A 40 -2.09 3.49 10.04
CA ILE A 40 -0.68 3.74 9.77
C ILE A 40 0.01 3.27 11.04
N CYS A 41 0.95 2.33 10.96
CA CYS A 41 1.83 2.03 12.07
C CYS A 41 2.54 3.34 12.49
N GLY A 42 2.09 3.93 13.60
CA GLY A 42 2.79 4.97 14.34
C GLY A 42 4.00 4.41 15.09
N ILE A 43 4.69 3.40 14.53
CA ILE A 43 5.96 2.92 15.08
C ILE A 43 6.99 3.98 14.71
N GLU A 44 7.36 4.80 15.68
CA GLU A 44 8.48 5.73 15.55
C GLU A 44 9.71 4.93 15.08
N ALA A 45 10.28 5.33 13.95
CA ALA A 45 11.39 4.57 13.38
C ALA A 45 12.66 4.84 14.17
N GLU A 46 13.30 3.81 14.71
CA GLU A 46 14.60 3.92 15.36
C GLU A 46 15.75 3.95 14.33
N ALA A 47 16.87 4.53 14.74
CA ALA A 47 18.10 4.52 13.95
C ALA A 47 18.57 3.07 13.69
N PRO A 48 19.28 2.80 12.58
CA PRO A 48 19.76 1.46 12.25
C PRO A 48 20.65 0.88 13.36
N VAL A 49 20.45 -0.40 13.68
CA VAL A 49 21.10 -1.08 14.82
C VAL A 49 22.46 -1.69 14.43
N ALA A 50 22.70 -1.96 13.14
CA ALA A 50 23.98 -2.47 12.65
C ALA A 50 24.81 -1.44 11.90
N GLU A 51 26.09 -1.36 12.27
CA GLU A 51 27.17 -0.79 11.45
C GLU A 51 27.38 -1.68 10.20
N PRO A 52 27.19 -1.17 8.97
CA PRO A 52 27.44 -1.94 7.75
C PRO A 52 28.96 -2.09 7.53
N ALA A 53 29.57 -3.04 8.25
CA ALA A 53 30.98 -3.38 8.15
C ALA A 53 31.16 -4.81 7.63
N GLY A 54 32.01 -4.98 6.60
CA GLY A 54 32.41 -6.27 6.03
C GLY A 54 31.86 -6.59 4.63
N ASN A 55 32.08 -7.83 4.17
CA ASN A 55 31.75 -8.33 2.83
C ASN A 55 30.27 -8.74 2.65
N LYS A 56 29.39 -8.35 3.58
CA LYS A 56 28.00 -8.79 3.59
C LYS A 56 27.16 -7.94 2.64
N SER A 57 26.29 -8.58 1.85
CA SER A 57 25.40 -7.94 0.90
C SER A 57 23.94 -8.20 1.21
N VAL A 58 23.07 -7.27 0.84
CA VAL A 58 21.60 -7.38 0.93
C VAL A 58 21.02 -6.89 -0.38
N ALA A 59 20.19 -7.70 -1.04
CA ALA A 59 19.59 -7.39 -2.35
C ALA A 59 20.59 -6.93 -3.43
N GLY A 60 21.83 -7.42 -3.39
CA GLY A 60 22.91 -7.01 -4.31
C GLY A 60 23.66 -5.73 -3.91
N PHE A 61 23.34 -5.11 -2.77
CA PHE A 61 24.03 -3.91 -2.26
C PHE A 61 24.95 -4.26 -1.09
N SER A 62 26.11 -3.60 -0.99
CA SER A 62 27.09 -3.87 0.07
C SER A 62 27.93 -2.64 0.44
N GLY A 63 28.70 -2.76 1.52
CA GLY A 63 29.71 -1.76 1.92
C GLY A 63 29.17 -0.33 2.00
N LYS A 64 29.74 0.59 1.20
CA LYS A 64 29.36 2.01 1.19
C LYS A 64 27.89 2.25 0.83
N GLN A 65 27.27 1.39 0.01
CA GLN A 65 25.86 1.55 -0.36
C GLN A 65 24.94 1.32 0.85
N LEU A 66 25.22 0.29 1.65
CA LEU A 66 24.46 0.03 2.87
C LEU A 66 24.73 1.08 3.95
N LYS A 67 25.95 1.65 4.01
CA LYS A 67 26.23 2.82 4.87
C LYS A 67 25.39 4.03 4.46
N ASN A 68 25.26 4.30 3.17
CA ASN A 68 24.41 5.39 2.69
C ASN A 68 22.93 5.12 2.99
N ALA A 69 22.46 3.88 2.84
CA ALA A 69 21.10 3.49 3.22
C ALA A 69 20.84 3.69 4.72
N ALA A 70 21.80 3.33 5.57
CA ALA A 70 21.72 3.59 7.01
C ALA A 70 21.61 5.10 7.31
N GLN A 71 22.36 5.96 6.61
CA GLN A 71 22.24 7.42 6.76
C GLN A 71 20.85 7.95 6.36
N ILE A 72 20.22 7.38 5.33
CA ILE A 72 18.83 7.70 4.96
C ILE A 72 17.88 7.33 6.10
N MET A 73 18.04 6.13 6.66
CA MET A 73 17.19 5.66 7.77
C MET A 73 17.31 6.56 8.99
N THR A 74 18.55 6.90 9.39
CA THR A 74 18.82 7.84 10.49
C THR A 74 18.16 9.21 10.24
N ALA A 75 18.25 9.75 9.03
CA ALA A 75 17.64 11.05 8.71
C ALA A 75 16.10 11.04 8.85
N ALA A 76 15.44 9.93 8.49
CA ALA A 76 14.00 9.81 8.70
C ALA A 76 13.65 9.71 10.20
N SER A 77 14.44 8.93 10.95
CA SER A 77 14.31 8.77 12.40
C SER A 77 14.47 10.08 13.15
N ASP A 78 15.46 10.89 12.79
CA ASP A 78 15.70 12.22 13.39
C ASP A 78 14.52 13.17 13.17
N LEU A 79 13.75 12.97 12.09
CA LEU A 79 12.52 13.69 11.79
C LEU A 79 11.26 13.03 12.37
N LYS A 80 11.41 11.96 13.15
CA LYS A 80 10.34 11.13 13.74
C LYS A 80 9.35 10.62 12.70
N LEU A 81 9.86 10.26 11.52
CA LEU A 81 9.04 9.69 10.46
C LEU A 81 8.92 8.17 10.64
N PRO A 82 7.81 7.57 10.17
CA PRO A 82 7.60 6.13 10.28
C PRO A 82 8.56 5.36 9.37
N VAL A 83 8.67 4.05 9.60
CA VAL A 83 9.47 3.11 8.77
C VAL A 83 9.08 3.20 7.29
N ALA A 84 7.81 3.51 6.99
CA ALA A 84 7.34 3.76 5.63
C ALA A 84 8.17 4.85 4.91
N ALA A 85 8.47 5.95 5.59
CA ALA A 85 9.30 7.01 5.05
C ALA A 85 10.74 6.53 4.83
N GLN A 86 11.34 5.79 5.78
CA GLN A 86 12.68 5.22 5.59
C GLN A 86 12.78 4.42 4.29
N ILE A 87 11.76 3.60 4.01
CA ILE A 87 11.75 2.77 2.80
C ILE A 87 11.55 3.62 1.54
N LEU A 88 10.70 4.66 1.56
CA LEU A 88 10.59 5.60 0.43
C LEU A 88 11.93 6.29 0.14
N GLY A 89 12.66 6.70 1.18
CA GLY A 89 13.99 7.30 1.04
C GLY A 89 14.99 6.34 0.38
N VAL A 90 15.08 5.10 0.89
CA VAL A 90 15.99 4.07 0.33
C VAL A 90 15.57 3.71 -1.09
N GLN A 91 14.28 3.53 -1.36
CA GLN A 91 13.73 3.23 -2.69
C GLN A 91 14.08 4.32 -3.71
N THR A 92 13.94 5.59 -3.31
CA THR A 92 14.32 6.73 -4.16
C THR A 92 15.81 6.69 -4.47
N ALA A 93 16.66 6.55 -3.45
CA ALA A 93 18.10 6.55 -3.62
C ALA A 93 18.64 5.36 -4.44
N ILE A 94 17.97 4.20 -4.41
CA ILE A 94 18.28 3.10 -5.33
C ILE A 94 18.02 3.53 -6.78
N GLY A 95 16.85 4.13 -7.04
CA GLY A 95 16.48 4.54 -8.41
C GLY A 95 17.34 5.67 -8.95
N GLU A 96 17.70 6.64 -8.11
CA GLU A 96 18.48 7.81 -8.52
C GLU A 96 19.97 7.51 -8.69
N SER A 97 20.55 6.68 -7.83
CA SER A 97 22.01 6.56 -7.75
C SER A 97 22.53 5.17 -7.42
N THR A 98 21.64 4.18 -7.31
CA THR A 98 21.99 2.84 -6.82
C THR A 98 22.67 2.94 -5.43
N LEU A 99 22.17 3.84 -4.57
CA LEU A 99 22.69 4.16 -3.24
C LEU A 99 24.14 4.70 -3.22
N LYS A 100 24.55 5.43 -4.26
CA LYS A 100 25.89 6.04 -4.36
C LYS A 100 25.78 7.56 -4.31
N VAL A 101 26.68 8.20 -3.58
CA VAL A 101 26.84 9.66 -3.71
C VAL A 101 27.58 9.92 -5.01
N ILE A 102 26.91 10.52 -5.99
CA ILE A 102 27.49 10.81 -7.31
C ILE A 102 27.56 12.33 -7.55
N ASP A 103 28.68 12.77 -8.14
CA ASP A 103 28.98 14.19 -8.38
C ASP A 103 28.67 14.63 -9.83
N PHE A 104 27.71 13.97 -10.46
CA PHE A 104 27.24 14.32 -11.79
C PHE A 104 25.76 13.95 -11.91
N GLY A 105 25.08 14.64 -12.81
CA GLY A 105 23.71 14.35 -13.21
C GLY A 105 23.63 13.87 -14.65
N ASP A 106 22.43 13.72 -15.16
CA ASP A 106 22.16 13.24 -16.52
C ASP A 106 21.77 14.39 -17.48
N GLY A 107 21.31 14.05 -18.68
CA GLY A 107 20.88 15.04 -19.66
C GLY A 107 19.66 15.86 -19.22
N ALA A 108 18.78 15.31 -18.39
CA ALA A 108 17.59 16.01 -17.90
C ALA A 108 17.94 16.95 -16.73
N GLY A 109 18.88 16.55 -15.86
CA GLY A 109 19.40 17.35 -14.75
C GLY A 109 20.92 17.31 -14.65
N PRO A 110 21.66 18.06 -15.49
CA PRO A 110 23.14 18.05 -15.44
C PRO A 110 23.73 18.55 -14.11
N ASP A 111 22.97 19.37 -13.39
CA ASP A 111 23.28 19.93 -12.07
C ASP A 111 22.85 19.04 -10.89
N SER A 112 22.19 17.90 -11.15
CA SER A 112 21.76 16.96 -10.11
C SER A 112 22.96 16.34 -9.39
N ARG A 113 22.88 16.23 -8.06
CA ARG A 113 23.98 15.72 -7.22
C ARG A 113 23.50 14.78 -6.13
N GLY A 114 24.42 13.94 -5.69
CA GLY A 114 24.30 13.12 -4.51
C GLY A 114 23.34 11.95 -4.64
N LEU A 115 22.95 11.44 -3.47
CA LEU A 115 22.27 10.17 -3.29
C LEU A 115 20.85 10.14 -3.92
N PHE A 116 20.21 11.30 -3.97
CA PHE A 116 18.84 11.52 -4.47
C PHE A 116 18.79 12.30 -5.79
N GLN A 117 19.94 12.56 -6.43
CA GLN A 117 20.03 13.35 -7.68
C GLN A 117 19.31 14.70 -7.62
N GLN A 118 19.52 15.40 -6.50
CA GLN A 118 18.88 16.68 -6.21
C GLN A 118 19.48 17.82 -7.03
N ARG A 119 18.61 18.63 -7.63
CA ARG A 119 18.99 19.78 -8.47
C ARG A 119 19.47 20.98 -7.67
N ASP A 120 20.21 21.87 -8.32
CA ASP A 120 20.59 23.17 -7.78
C ASP A 120 19.52 24.22 -8.08
N ASN A 121 18.38 24.12 -7.41
CA ASN A 121 17.22 25.00 -7.60
C ASN A 121 16.77 25.70 -6.31
N GLY A 122 17.61 25.68 -5.27
CA GLY A 122 17.32 26.23 -3.95
C GLY A 122 16.39 25.39 -3.06
N ALA A 123 15.74 24.33 -3.59
CA ALA A 123 14.86 23.47 -2.80
C ALA A 123 15.59 22.41 -1.97
N TRP A 124 16.85 22.11 -2.33
CA TRP A 124 17.58 20.94 -1.83
C TRP A 124 18.84 21.26 -1.01
N GLY A 125 19.07 22.53 -0.69
CA GLY A 125 20.26 22.99 0.04
C GLY A 125 21.46 23.28 -0.86
N SER A 126 22.63 23.47 -0.24
CA SER A 126 23.89 23.76 -0.94
C SER A 126 24.41 22.53 -1.71
N TYR A 127 25.51 22.71 -2.44
CA TYR A 127 26.22 21.58 -3.05
C TYR A 127 26.68 20.56 -1.99
N GLU A 128 27.24 21.05 -0.88
CA GLU A 128 27.70 20.23 0.24
C GLU A 128 26.55 19.44 0.89
N ASP A 129 25.38 20.07 1.05
CA ASP A 129 24.18 19.43 1.59
C ASP A 129 23.73 18.27 0.71
N ARG A 130 23.69 18.47 -0.61
CA ARG A 130 23.30 17.46 -1.59
C ARG A 130 24.30 16.31 -1.67
N MET A 131 25.58 16.58 -1.46
CA MET A 131 26.64 15.56 -1.44
C MET A 131 26.72 14.78 -0.12
N ASN A 132 26.12 15.29 0.96
CA ASN A 132 26.07 14.62 2.25
C ASN A 132 24.87 13.63 2.32
N PRO A 133 25.08 12.32 2.54
CA PRO A 133 23.99 11.32 2.55
C PRO A 133 22.86 11.63 3.53
N HIS A 134 23.21 12.04 4.75
CA HIS A 134 22.22 12.31 5.80
C HIS A 134 21.46 13.61 5.52
N THR A 135 22.17 14.65 5.10
CA THR A 135 21.56 15.98 4.86
C THR A 135 20.67 15.96 3.61
N SER A 136 21.13 15.34 2.51
CA SER A 136 20.32 15.15 1.30
C SER A 136 19.05 14.32 1.57
N ALA A 137 19.14 13.27 2.39
CA ALA A 137 17.98 12.50 2.85
C ALA A 137 17.03 13.34 3.72
N THR A 138 17.56 14.13 4.64
CA THR A 138 16.77 15.06 5.47
C THR A 138 15.97 16.03 4.59
N ASN A 139 16.58 16.57 3.54
CA ASN A 139 15.90 17.48 2.61
C ASN A 139 14.83 16.75 1.78
N PHE A 140 15.07 15.51 1.34
CA PHE A 140 14.04 14.66 0.74
C PHE A 140 12.82 14.50 1.64
N PHE A 141 13.02 14.17 2.91
CA PHE A 141 11.95 13.95 3.87
C PHE A 141 11.19 15.22 4.25
N LYS A 142 11.87 16.38 4.32
CA LYS A 142 11.20 17.67 4.49
C LYS A 142 10.19 17.93 3.38
N VAL A 143 10.55 17.61 2.13
CA VAL A 143 9.62 17.74 0.99
C VAL A 143 8.53 16.68 1.05
N LEU A 144 8.83 15.43 1.39
CA LEU A 144 7.82 14.37 1.57
C LEU A 144 6.72 14.78 2.56
N LYS A 145 7.08 15.43 3.68
CA LYS A 145 6.12 15.94 4.67
C LYS A 145 5.15 17.00 4.12
N THR A 146 5.51 17.66 3.02
CA THR A 146 4.63 18.65 2.36
C THR A 146 3.68 18.01 1.34
N VAL A 147 3.87 16.73 1.00
CA VAL A 147 3.00 15.99 0.09
C VAL A 147 1.76 15.54 0.87
N GLU A 148 0.63 16.15 0.60
CA GLU A 148 -0.65 15.79 1.24
C GLU A 148 -1.04 14.33 0.95
N GLY A 149 -1.40 13.61 2.01
CA GLY A 149 -1.83 12.21 1.95
C GLY A 149 -0.76 11.25 1.43
N TRP A 150 0.53 11.57 1.53
CA TRP A 150 1.60 10.72 1.01
C TRP A 150 1.58 9.29 1.56
N GLN A 151 1.05 9.11 2.77
CA GLN A 151 0.87 7.82 3.43
C GLN A 151 -0.16 6.93 2.71
N ASP A 152 -1.14 7.52 2.04
CA ASP A 152 -2.21 6.82 1.35
C ASP A 152 -1.91 6.62 -0.15
N LEU A 153 -0.78 7.14 -0.62
CA LEU A 153 -0.36 7.00 -2.02
C LEU A 153 0.41 5.71 -2.23
N GLU A 154 0.33 5.20 -3.46
CA GLU A 154 1.32 4.26 -3.95
C GLU A 154 2.75 4.84 -3.78
N PRO A 155 3.75 4.05 -3.35
CA PRO A 155 5.07 4.55 -2.94
C PRO A 155 5.77 5.31 -4.05
N SER A 156 5.68 4.77 -5.27
CA SER A 156 6.25 5.37 -6.47
C SER A 156 5.62 6.73 -6.77
N GLN A 157 4.33 6.90 -6.47
CA GLN A 157 3.59 8.15 -6.64
C GLN A 157 3.98 9.17 -5.56
N ALA A 158 4.14 8.75 -4.30
CA ALA A 158 4.65 9.61 -3.24
C ALA A 158 6.05 10.14 -3.59
N ILE A 159 6.96 9.26 -4.01
CA ILE A 159 8.31 9.63 -4.44
C ILE A 159 8.26 10.55 -5.68
N HIS A 160 7.42 10.22 -6.65
CA HIS A 160 7.23 11.04 -7.85
C HIS A 160 6.77 12.46 -7.50
N ARG A 161 5.88 12.64 -6.52
CA ARG A 161 5.46 13.98 -6.06
C ARG A 161 6.60 14.76 -5.41
N VAL A 162 7.53 14.07 -4.74
CA VAL A 162 8.73 14.68 -4.15
C VAL A 162 9.76 15.05 -5.23
N GLN A 163 10.10 14.08 -6.09
CA GLN A 163 11.17 14.21 -7.08
C GLN A 163 10.75 14.93 -8.36
N ARG A 164 9.45 14.98 -8.66
CA ARG A 164 8.86 15.58 -9.86
C ARG A 164 9.45 15.03 -11.17
N ASN A 165 9.80 13.74 -11.17
CA ASN A 165 10.34 13.04 -12.33
C ASN A 165 9.25 12.77 -13.39
N ALA A 166 9.61 12.48 -14.66
CA ALA A 166 8.61 12.37 -15.74
C ALA A 166 7.67 11.15 -15.64
N ASN A 167 8.10 10.06 -15.02
CA ASN A 167 7.34 8.81 -14.94
C ASN A 167 6.88 8.53 -13.49
N PRO A 168 5.57 8.62 -13.19
CA PRO A 168 5.02 8.38 -11.86
C PRO A 168 5.27 6.96 -11.29
N ASN A 169 5.62 6.00 -12.15
CA ASN A 169 5.88 4.60 -11.77
C ASN A 169 7.38 4.23 -11.83
N HIS A 170 8.28 5.19 -12.05
CA HIS A 170 9.71 4.93 -12.22
C HIS A 170 10.32 4.13 -11.06
N TYR A 171 9.92 4.45 -9.82
CA TYR A 171 10.51 3.86 -8.62
C TYR A 171 9.90 2.51 -8.23
N THR A 172 8.86 2.05 -8.93
CA THR A 172 8.08 0.86 -8.55
C THR A 172 8.94 -0.40 -8.48
N GLN A 173 9.94 -0.51 -9.37
CA GLN A 173 10.87 -1.65 -9.44
C GLN A 173 11.86 -1.71 -8.26
N PHE A 174 12.15 -0.58 -7.61
CA PHE A 174 13.14 -0.51 -6.53
C PHE A 174 12.54 -0.78 -5.14
N ARG A 175 11.25 -1.09 -5.08
CA ARG A 175 10.55 -1.25 -3.82
C ARG A 175 11.03 -2.46 -3.02
N SER A 176 11.07 -3.64 -3.65
CA SER A 176 11.53 -4.88 -3.01
C SER A 176 12.95 -4.76 -2.43
N PRO A 177 13.97 -4.31 -3.20
CA PRO A 177 15.32 -4.17 -2.63
C PRO A 177 15.38 -3.12 -1.51
N ALA A 178 14.61 -2.03 -1.57
CA ALA A 178 14.58 -1.03 -0.51
C ALA A 178 14.04 -1.60 0.82
N VAL A 179 12.97 -2.38 0.76
CA VAL A 179 12.39 -3.08 1.92
C VAL A 179 13.42 -4.02 2.54
N GLN A 180 14.10 -4.84 1.73
CA GLN A 180 15.12 -5.78 2.21
C GLN A 180 16.26 -5.07 2.94
N ILE A 181 16.73 -3.94 2.40
CA ILE A 181 17.81 -3.15 3.00
C ILE A 181 17.38 -2.55 4.34
N VAL A 182 16.23 -1.86 4.40
CA VAL A 182 15.72 -1.26 5.64
C VAL A 182 15.58 -2.33 6.71
N LYS A 183 14.98 -3.48 6.34
CA LYS A 183 14.81 -4.60 7.26
C LYS A 183 16.12 -5.14 7.80
N ALA A 184 17.08 -5.42 6.93
CA ALA A 184 18.37 -5.96 7.34
C ALA A 184 19.14 -5.02 8.27
N LEU A 185 19.04 -3.71 8.03
CA LEU A 185 19.68 -2.67 8.85
C LEU A 185 18.97 -2.42 10.18
N SER A 186 17.63 -2.50 10.22
CA SER A 186 16.84 -2.40 11.46
C SER A 186 17.02 -3.63 12.37
N ALA A 187 17.09 -4.84 11.79
CA ALA A 187 17.22 -6.08 12.56
C ALA A 187 18.68 -6.45 12.91
N GLY A 188 19.67 -5.70 12.41
CA GLY A 188 21.09 -5.99 12.57
C GLY A 188 21.57 -7.27 11.89
N LYS A 189 20.76 -7.86 11.02
CA LYS A 189 21.00 -9.13 10.31
C LYS A 189 21.65 -8.89 8.94
N LEU A 190 22.88 -8.40 8.92
CA LEU A 190 23.61 -8.24 7.66
C LEU A 190 24.04 -9.62 7.12
N GLY A 191 23.78 -9.90 5.84
CA GLY A 191 24.29 -11.05 5.07
C GLY A 191 23.71 -12.42 5.42
N GLU A 192 22.47 -12.49 5.89
CA GLU A 192 21.67 -13.71 5.83
C GLU A 192 20.95 -13.76 4.47
N ASP A 193 20.87 -14.93 3.82
CA ASP A 193 19.98 -15.14 2.68
C ASP A 193 18.55 -14.97 3.21
N PHE A 194 17.94 -13.83 2.88
CA PHE A 194 16.55 -13.55 3.23
C PHE A 194 15.60 -14.17 2.19
N ASP A 195 15.79 -15.45 1.91
CA ASP A 195 14.84 -16.25 1.15
C ASP A 195 13.83 -16.88 2.15
N GLU A 196 12.55 -16.66 1.86
CA GLU A 196 11.38 -17.38 2.39
C GLU A 196 10.65 -16.91 3.68
N LYS A 197 11.05 -15.85 4.40
CA LYS A 197 10.28 -15.45 5.63
C LYS A 197 10.01 -13.97 5.88
N PHE A 198 10.10 -13.11 4.88
CA PHE A 198 9.88 -11.68 5.11
C PHE A 198 8.87 -11.06 4.12
N GLU A 199 7.67 -11.63 4.13
CA GLU A 199 6.41 -11.09 3.56
C GLU A 199 5.86 -9.87 4.32
N ASP A 200 6.56 -9.50 5.39
CA ASP A 200 6.00 -8.73 6.48
C ASP A 200 6.15 -7.22 6.34
N ILE A 201 6.81 -6.65 5.34
CA ILE A 201 6.78 -5.18 5.17
C ILE A 201 6.03 -4.89 3.89
N SER A 202 4.86 -4.26 4.04
CA SER A 202 4.03 -3.84 2.92
C SER A 202 4.87 -3.08 1.88
N PRO A 203 4.53 -3.16 0.60
CA PRO A 203 5.08 -2.31 -0.44
C PRO A 203 4.96 -0.81 -0.17
N ASN A 204 4.22 -0.35 0.85
CA ASN A 204 4.18 1.05 1.30
C ASN A 204 5.14 1.34 2.46
N GLY A 205 5.49 0.32 3.22
CA GLY A 205 6.47 0.38 4.30
C GLY A 205 5.83 0.48 5.66
N ASP A 206 4.55 0.13 5.68
CA ASP A 206 3.88 -0.38 6.86
C ASP A 206 4.71 -1.56 7.37
N CYS A 207 5.01 -1.52 8.67
CA CYS A 207 5.55 -2.66 9.38
C CYS A 207 4.65 -3.88 9.14
N PRO A 208 5.16 -5.09 9.40
CA PRO A 208 4.23 -6.19 9.59
C PRO A 208 3.27 -5.74 10.62
N ASP A 209 2.01 -5.97 10.35
CA ASP A 209 1.06 -6.01 11.42
C ASP A 209 1.59 -7.06 12.42
N THR A 210 2.21 -6.57 13.50
CA THR A 210 2.60 -7.36 14.67
C THR A 210 1.54 -7.20 15.76
N SER A 211 0.38 -6.60 15.42
CA SER A 211 -0.81 -6.84 16.21
C SER A 211 -0.99 -8.35 16.27
N PRO A 212 -1.39 -8.90 17.42
CA PRO A 212 -2.00 -10.22 17.49
C PRO A 212 -3.13 -10.44 16.45
N ASP A 213 -3.58 -9.37 15.78
CA ASP A 213 -4.66 -9.32 14.80
C ASP A 213 -4.21 -9.21 13.32
N ALA A 214 -2.90 -9.34 13.01
CA ALA A 214 -2.47 -9.79 11.68
C ALA A 214 -2.85 -11.27 11.54
N GLU A 215 -4.16 -11.52 11.50
CA GLU A 215 -4.68 -12.86 11.62
C GLU A 215 -4.09 -13.69 10.47
N GLN A 216 -3.29 -14.72 10.82
CA GLN A 216 -3.49 -16.03 10.20
C GLN A 216 -4.97 -16.10 9.88
N ILE A 217 -5.35 -16.23 8.60
CA ILE A 217 -6.76 -16.29 8.18
C ILE A 217 -7.54 -17.00 9.28
N GLY A 218 -8.28 -16.20 10.07
CA GLY A 218 -8.70 -16.60 11.41
C GLY A 218 -9.76 -17.68 11.32
N ASP A 219 -10.63 -17.76 12.31
CA ASP A 219 -11.84 -18.55 12.12
C ASP A 219 -12.64 -17.97 10.93
N LEU A 220 -12.72 -18.73 9.83
CA LEU A 220 -13.51 -18.40 8.65
C LEU A 220 -15.02 -18.60 8.89
N GLY A 221 -15.40 -18.97 10.12
CA GLY A 221 -16.74 -19.35 10.52
C GLY A 221 -17.09 -20.78 10.08
N SER A 222 -18.21 -21.30 10.59
CA SER A 222 -18.65 -22.68 10.37
C SER A 222 -19.49 -22.91 9.09
N GLY A 223 -19.78 -21.86 8.31
CA GLY A 223 -20.64 -21.96 7.11
C GLY A 223 -19.90 -22.41 5.83
N GLU A 224 -20.59 -23.09 4.92
CA GLU A 224 -20.04 -23.41 3.59
C GLU A 224 -20.01 -22.16 2.69
N TRP A 225 -19.05 -22.11 1.76
CA TRP A 225 -18.98 -21.05 0.76
C TRP A 225 -19.49 -21.53 -0.59
N SER A 226 -19.95 -20.59 -1.40
CA SER A 226 -20.27 -20.87 -2.80
C SER A 226 -19.01 -20.97 -3.64
N SER A 227 -19.01 -21.87 -4.62
CA SER A 227 -17.93 -21.92 -5.61
C SER A 227 -17.97 -20.65 -6.48
N PRO A 228 -16.83 -19.95 -6.68
CA PRO A 228 -16.79 -18.78 -7.55
C PRO A 228 -17.07 -19.13 -9.02
N LEU A 229 -16.93 -20.40 -9.41
CA LEU A 229 -17.28 -20.88 -10.75
C LEU A 229 -17.89 -22.30 -10.69
N PRO A 230 -19.18 -22.46 -10.33
CA PRO A 230 -19.75 -23.76 -10.01
C PRO A 230 -19.63 -24.84 -11.10
N GLY A 231 -19.10 -25.99 -10.72
CA GLY A 231 -18.97 -27.17 -11.58
C GLY A 231 -17.82 -27.08 -12.59
N PHE A 232 -16.82 -26.23 -12.35
CA PHE A 232 -15.52 -26.37 -13.01
C PHE A 232 -14.90 -27.73 -12.65
N LYS A 233 -14.24 -28.40 -13.61
CA LYS A 233 -13.74 -29.77 -13.41
C LYS A 233 -12.29 -29.84 -12.94
N THR A 234 -11.49 -28.85 -13.32
CA THR A 234 -10.04 -28.84 -13.05
C THR A 234 -9.56 -27.40 -13.00
N MET A 235 -8.69 -27.13 -12.04
CA MET A 235 -7.92 -25.89 -12.00
C MET A 235 -6.92 -25.88 -13.15
N THR A 236 -6.97 -24.85 -13.99
CA THR A 236 -6.12 -24.75 -15.19
C THR A 236 -4.75 -24.16 -14.88
N SER A 237 -4.62 -23.34 -13.83
CA SER A 237 -3.33 -22.88 -13.31
C SER A 237 -3.39 -22.70 -11.79
N PRO A 238 -2.42 -23.23 -11.02
CA PRO A 238 -2.35 -23.04 -9.57
C PRO A 238 -1.77 -21.68 -9.19
N PHE A 239 -1.92 -21.32 -7.91
CA PHE A 239 -1.25 -20.18 -7.28
C PHE A 239 0.27 -20.40 -7.17
N GLY A 240 1.03 -19.31 -7.21
CA GLY A 240 2.47 -19.28 -6.96
C GLY A 240 3.36 -19.47 -8.20
N PRO A 241 4.65 -19.80 -8.00
CA PRO A 241 5.63 -19.92 -9.07
C PRO A 241 5.21 -20.93 -10.15
N ARG A 242 5.27 -20.51 -11.41
CA ARG A 242 4.94 -21.35 -12.57
C ARG A 242 5.80 -21.03 -13.78
N GLN A 243 5.93 -22.02 -14.68
CA GLN A 243 6.46 -21.77 -16.01
C GLN A 243 5.54 -20.80 -16.76
N CYS A 244 6.12 -19.84 -17.49
CA CYS A 244 5.33 -18.85 -18.22
C CYS A 244 4.35 -19.54 -19.19
N PRO A 245 3.05 -19.21 -19.15
CA PRO A 245 2.06 -19.78 -20.06
C PRO A 245 2.33 -19.42 -21.52
N ALA A 246 2.13 -20.37 -22.41
CA ALA A 246 2.21 -20.14 -23.85
C ALA A 246 1.19 -19.08 -24.29
N GLY A 247 1.64 -18.04 -24.98
CA GLY A 247 0.80 -16.93 -25.46
C GLY A 247 0.63 -15.77 -24.47
N ALA A 248 1.18 -15.85 -23.25
CA ALA A 248 1.20 -14.74 -22.30
C ALA A 248 2.46 -13.87 -22.47
N SER A 249 2.37 -12.58 -22.13
CA SER A 249 3.54 -11.70 -22.06
C SER A 249 4.33 -11.95 -20.78
N CYS A 250 5.40 -12.76 -20.86
CA CYS A 250 6.17 -13.20 -19.69
C CYS A 250 6.89 -12.06 -18.97
N ASN A 251 6.63 -11.92 -17.67
CA ASN A 251 7.40 -11.13 -16.72
C ASN A 251 7.31 -11.78 -15.33
N SER A 252 8.01 -11.23 -14.32
CA SER A 252 8.05 -11.79 -12.97
C SER A 252 6.66 -11.99 -12.35
N ASN A 253 5.67 -11.15 -12.68
CA ASN A 253 4.29 -11.27 -12.19
C ASN A 253 3.49 -12.36 -12.92
N VAL A 254 3.93 -12.80 -14.10
CA VAL A 254 3.28 -13.86 -14.88
C VAL A 254 3.84 -15.24 -14.50
N SER A 255 5.13 -15.30 -14.19
CA SER A 255 5.82 -16.48 -13.68
C SER A 255 5.58 -16.74 -12.19
N ASP A 256 4.93 -15.82 -11.48
CA ASP A 256 4.53 -15.96 -10.08
C ASP A 256 3.05 -15.59 -9.94
N HIS A 257 2.20 -16.61 -10.05
CA HIS A 257 0.77 -16.47 -10.25
C HIS A 257 0.04 -16.06 -8.97
N LYS A 258 -0.61 -14.89 -8.99
CA LYS A 258 -1.21 -14.24 -7.81
C LYS A 258 -2.61 -14.71 -7.44
N GLY A 259 -3.09 -15.77 -8.09
CA GLY A 259 -4.41 -16.35 -7.90
C GLY A 259 -4.47 -17.76 -8.42
N ILE A 260 -5.68 -18.26 -8.61
CA ILE A 260 -5.94 -19.52 -9.31
C ILE A 260 -6.72 -19.26 -10.57
N ASP A 261 -6.47 -20.07 -11.60
CA ASP A 261 -7.25 -20.05 -12.83
C ASP A 261 -8.15 -21.29 -12.85
N ILE A 262 -9.45 -21.07 -12.96
CA ILE A 262 -10.46 -22.13 -13.09
C ILE A 262 -11.32 -21.86 -14.33
N SER A 263 -11.72 -22.91 -15.04
CA SER A 263 -12.43 -22.74 -16.31
C SER A 263 -13.59 -23.71 -16.50
N LYS A 264 -14.67 -23.23 -17.11
CA LYS A 264 -15.77 -24.04 -17.68
C LYS A 264 -15.83 -23.98 -19.19
N LYS A 265 -14.77 -23.49 -19.84
CA LYS A 265 -14.70 -23.25 -21.29
C LYS A 265 -15.68 -22.16 -21.76
N GLY A 266 -16.10 -21.26 -20.87
CA GLY A 266 -16.84 -20.04 -21.18
C GLY A 266 -18.34 -20.08 -20.95
N GLY A 267 -18.90 -18.88 -20.77
CA GLY A 267 -20.35 -18.67 -20.61
C GLY A 267 -20.88 -19.02 -19.22
N ALA A 268 -20.05 -19.53 -18.31
CA ALA A 268 -20.44 -19.81 -16.94
C ALA A 268 -20.63 -18.51 -16.13
N SER A 269 -21.59 -18.52 -15.20
CA SER A 269 -21.76 -17.40 -14.26
C SER A 269 -20.68 -17.45 -13.19
N VAL A 270 -19.98 -16.34 -13.01
CA VAL A 270 -19.06 -16.11 -11.89
C VAL A 270 -19.90 -15.71 -10.68
N LEU A 271 -19.72 -16.37 -9.54
CA LEU A 271 -20.53 -16.18 -8.34
C LEU A 271 -19.73 -15.60 -7.17
N ALA A 272 -20.42 -14.87 -6.28
CA ALA A 272 -19.89 -14.46 -4.98
C ALA A 272 -19.64 -15.68 -4.08
N PRO A 273 -18.42 -15.91 -3.56
CA PRO A 273 -18.17 -17.02 -2.64
C PRO A 273 -18.85 -16.85 -1.29
N THR A 274 -18.97 -15.59 -0.85
CA THR A 274 -19.50 -15.16 0.45
C THR A 274 -20.37 -13.92 0.28
N ASP A 275 -20.99 -13.51 1.38
CA ASP A 275 -21.56 -12.17 1.49
C ASP A 275 -20.44 -11.13 1.41
N MET A 276 -20.53 -10.23 0.45
CA MET A 276 -19.45 -9.28 0.14
C MET A 276 -19.97 -7.94 -0.36
N LYS A 277 -19.21 -6.89 -0.10
CA LYS A 277 -19.43 -5.53 -0.61
C LYS A 277 -18.53 -5.28 -1.81
N ILE A 278 -19.12 -4.91 -2.93
CA ILE A 278 -18.41 -4.56 -4.17
C ILE A 278 -17.74 -3.20 -4.02
N THR A 279 -16.43 -3.16 -4.24
CA THR A 279 -15.62 -1.94 -4.14
C THR A 279 -15.08 -1.50 -5.49
N ILE A 280 -14.85 -2.43 -6.41
CA ILE A 280 -14.55 -2.15 -7.83
C ILE A 280 -15.39 -3.10 -8.70
N ALA A 281 -15.95 -2.55 -9.79
CA ALA A 281 -16.64 -3.30 -10.83
C ALA A 281 -16.50 -2.52 -12.14
N GLU A 282 -15.43 -2.79 -12.90
CA GLU A 282 -15.09 -1.98 -14.09
C GLU A 282 -14.36 -2.77 -15.17
N GLN A 283 -14.19 -2.15 -16.34
CA GLN A 283 -13.24 -2.58 -17.34
C GLN A 283 -11.91 -1.87 -17.12
N GLY A 284 -10.84 -2.63 -16.91
CA GLY A 284 -9.50 -2.11 -16.69
C GLY A 284 -9.00 -1.26 -17.86
N GLN A 285 -8.37 -0.13 -17.53
CA GLN A 285 -7.74 0.80 -18.46
C GLN A 285 -6.26 1.01 -18.11
N GLY A 286 -5.45 1.45 -19.07
CA GLY A 286 -4.01 1.63 -18.86
C GLY A 286 -3.35 0.33 -18.39
N TRP A 287 -2.56 0.38 -17.31
CA TRP A 287 -1.92 -0.82 -16.76
C TRP A 287 -2.93 -1.85 -16.22
N LYS A 288 -4.12 -1.42 -15.78
CA LYS A 288 -5.20 -2.30 -15.29
C LYS A 288 -5.88 -3.07 -16.42
N SER A 289 -5.63 -2.72 -17.68
CA SER A 289 -6.17 -3.46 -18.83
C SER A 289 -5.79 -4.94 -18.80
N ALA A 290 -4.69 -5.30 -18.14
CA ALA A 290 -4.29 -6.67 -17.91
C ALA A 290 -5.36 -7.50 -17.17
N TYR A 291 -6.14 -6.90 -16.27
CA TYR A 291 -7.20 -7.58 -15.51
C TYR A 291 -8.49 -7.79 -16.32
N GLY A 292 -8.62 -7.13 -17.47
CA GLY A 292 -9.82 -7.20 -18.30
C GLY A 292 -11.04 -6.55 -17.62
N THR A 293 -12.18 -7.22 -17.70
CA THR A 293 -13.38 -6.86 -16.91
C THR A 293 -13.28 -7.55 -15.56
N TYR A 294 -13.26 -6.77 -14.48
CA TYR A 294 -12.92 -7.30 -13.17
C TYR A 294 -13.75 -6.71 -12.03
N ILE A 295 -13.81 -7.45 -10.92
CA ILE A 295 -14.44 -7.05 -9.66
C ILE A 295 -13.43 -7.19 -8.54
N ILE A 296 -13.47 -6.24 -7.61
CA ILE A 296 -12.88 -6.36 -6.27
C ILE A 296 -14.02 -6.21 -5.26
N ALA A 297 -14.06 -7.09 -4.28
CA ALA A 297 -15.08 -7.10 -3.25
C ALA A 297 -14.51 -7.49 -1.90
N LYS A 298 -15.04 -6.92 -0.83
CA LYS A 298 -14.65 -7.23 0.55
C LYS A 298 -15.74 -8.04 1.24
N GLN A 299 -15.37 -9.15 1.89
CA GLN A 299 -16.27 -9.95 2.71
C GLN A 299 -16.95 -9.08 3.77
N VAL A 300 -18.27 -9.23 3.92
CA VAL A 300 -19.06 -8.48 4.91
C VAL A 300 -18.77 -8.97 6.32
N GLU A 301 -18.77 -10.29 6.49
CA GLU A 301 -18.46 -10.92 7.77
C GLU A 301 -16.95 -10.98 8.01
N LYS A 302 -16.58 -11.10 9.29
CA LYS A 302 -15.20 -11.36 9.68
C LYS A 302 -14.71 -12.69 9.05
N PRO A 303 -13.42 -12.81 8.70
CA PRO A 303 -12.37 -11.84 9.03
C PRO A 303 -12.25 -10.69 8.01
N GLY A 304 -13.10 -10.61 6.99
CA GLY A 304 -13.13 -9.45 6.08
C GLY A 304 -12.14 -9.56 4.92
N LEU A 305 -12.01 -10.76 4.35
CA LEU A 305 -11.14 -11.05 3.20
C LEU A 305 -11.50 -10.20 1.98
N VAL A 306 -10.52 -9.98 1.09
CA VAL A 306 -10.75 -9.31 -0.19
C VAL A 306 -10.66 -10.34 -1.32
N PHE A 307 -11.64 -10.31 -2.21
CA PHE A 307 -11.76 -11.21 -3.35
C PHE A 307 -11.63 -10.44 -4.65
N GLU A 308 -10.91 -11.01 -5.62
CA GLU A 308 -10.87 -10.48 -6.98
C GLU A 308 -11.28 -11.52 -8.02
N PHE A 309 -11.96 -11.03 -9.05
CA PHE A 309 -12.49 -11.80 -10.16
C PHE A 309 -12.11 -11.10 -11.46
N HIS A 310 -11.30 -11.71 -12.30
CA HIS A 310 -10.78 -11.05 -13.52
C HIS A 310 -11.27 -11.73 -14.80
N HIS A 311 -10.92 -11.14 -15.93
CA HIS A 311 -11.09 -11.68 -17.29
C HIS A 311 -12.54 -11.92 -17.73
N MET A 312 -13.54 -11.42 -17.00
CA MET A 312 -14.96 -11.59 -17.35
C MET A 312 -15.29 -10.98 -18.72
N VAL A 313 -16.41 -11.38 -19.31
CA VAL A 313 -16.88 -10.82 -20.59
C VAL A 313 -17.20 -9.34 -20.44
N HIS A 314 -16.81 -8.53 -21.42
CA HIS A 314 -17.13 -7.10 -21.45
C HIS A 314 -18.65 -6.89 -21.45
N GLY A 315 -19.13 -5.97 -20.61
CA GLY A 315 -20.57 -5.68 -20.45
C GLY A 315 -21.36 -6.78 -19.71
N SER A 316 -20.71 -7.81 -19.17
CA SER A 316 -21.39 -8.91 -18.47
C SER A 316 -21.61 -8.70 -16.97
N LEU A 317 -21.02 -7.65 -16.39
CA LEU A 317 -21.13 -7.37 -14.97
C LEU A 317 -22.60 -7.14 -14.57
N LYS A 318 -23.03 -7.82 -13.50
CA LYS A 318 -24.39 -7.77 -12.95
C LYS A 318 -24.48 -6.93 -11.68
N VAL A 319 -23.35 -6.42 -11.21
CA VAL A 319 -23.20 -5.65 -9.97
C VAL A 319 -22.43 -4.37 -10.25
N LYS A 320 -22.53 -3.40 -9.34
CA LYS A 320 -21.80 -2.13 -9.38
C LYS A 320 -21.15 -1.84 -8.03
N VAL A 321 -20.20 -0.91 -8.02
CA VAL A 321 -19.55 -0.41 -6.81
C VAL A 321 -20.60 0.04 -5.79
N GLY A 322 -20.41 -0.37 -4.54
CA GLY A 322 -21.31 -0.07 -3.41
C GLY A 322 -22.37 -1.13 -3.15
N ASP A 323 -22.64 -2.05 -4.09
CA ASP A 323 -23.57 -3.15 -3.85
C ASP A 323 -23.05 -4.08 -2.75
N THR A 324 -23.93 -4.53 -1.86
CA THR A 324 -23.68 -5.68 -0.98
C THR A 324 -24.46 -6.87 -1.54
N VAL A 325 -23.76 -7.97 -1.78
CA VAL A 325 -24.31 -9.19 -2.41
C VAL A 325 -24.14 -10.37 -1.48
N ALA A 326 -25.11 -11.29 -1.50
CA ALA A 326 -25.04 -12.53 -0.74
C ALA A 326 -24.20 -13.59 -1.46
N ALA A 327 -23.72 -14.60 -0.73
CA ALA A 327 -23.08 -15.78 -1.31
C ALA A 327 -23.95 -16.40 -2.42
N GLY A 328 -23.32 -16.82 -3.51
CA GLY A 328 -23.98 -17.38 -4.70
C GLY A 328 -24.57 -16.34 -5.66
N THR A 329 -24.52 -15.05 -5.34
CA THR A 329 -25.01 -14.00 -6.24
C THR A 329 -24.18 -13.96 -7.54
N PRO A 330 -24.81 -13.98 -8.72
CA PRO A 330 -24.10 -13.82 -9.99
C PRO A 330 -23.46 -12.44 -10.15
N LEU A 331 -22.16 -12.41 -10.45
CA LEU A 331 -21.35 -11.20 -10.58
C LEU A 331 -21.11 -10.80 -12.04
N GLY A 332 -20.92 -11.78 -12.90
CA GLY A 332 -20.61 -11.61 -14.31
C GLY A 332 -20.49 -12.94 -15.03
N ILE A 333 -19.95 -12.93 -16.25
CA ILE A 333 -19.79 -14.13 -17.07
C ILE A 333 -18.30 -14.40 -17.32
N GLU A 334 -17.89 -15.66 -17.12
CA GLU A 334 -16.55 -16.17 -17.43
C GLU A 334 -16.14 -15.81 -18.86
N GLY A 335 -14.95 -15.24 -19.02
CA GLY A 335 -14.48 -14.71 -20.29
C GLY A 335 -12.98 -14.86 -20.50
N THR A 336 -12.43 -14.02 -21.38
CA THR A 336 -11.01 -13.98 -21.73
C THR A 336 -10.52 -12.55 -21.98
N THR A 337 -11.11 -11.56 -21.32
CA THR A 337 -10.71 -10.15 -21.52
C THR A 337 -9.40 -9.83 -20.80
N GLY A 338 -8.65 -8.84 -21.28
CA GLY A 338 -7.36 -8.46 -20.70
C GLY A 338 -6.21 -9.40 -21.09
N ASN A 339 -5.23 -9.54 -20.21
CA ASN A 339 -4.05 -10.38 -20.43
C ASN A 339 -4.38 -11.84 -20.09
N SER A 340 -5.05 -12.52 -21.01
CA SER A 340 -5.48 -13.90 -20.87
C SER A 340 -5.06 -14.75 -22.07
N THR A 341 -4.69 -16.01 -21.82
CA THR A 341 -4.35 -16.99 -22.87
C THR A 341 -5.53 -17.84 -23.33
N GLY A 342 -6.69 -17.71 -22.68
CA GLY A 342 -7.89 -18.48 -22.99
C GLY A 342 -9.02 -18.24 -21.99
N VAL A 343 -10.18 -18.83 -22.23
CA VAL A 343 -11.35 -18.58 -21.38
C VAL A 343 -11.18 -19.21 -19.99
N HIS A 344 -11.11 -18.37 -18.97
CA HIS A 344 -11.00 -18.77 -17.55
C HIS A 344 -11.47 -17.64 -16.63
N LEU A 345 -11.73 -18.00 -15.38
CA LEU A 345 -11.80 -17.06 -14.25
C LEU A 345 -10.45 -17.10 -13.53
N HIS A 346 -9.78 -15.96 -13.47
CA HIS A 346 -8.69 -15.73 -12.52
C HIS A 346 -9.30 -15.22 -11.21
N PHE A 347 -9.07 -15.96 -10.13
CA PHE A 347 -9.62 -15.71 -8.81
C PHE A 347 -8.49 -15.49 -7.79
N GLN A 348 -8.53 -14.36 -7.11
CA GLN A 348 -7.53 -14.00 -6.09
C GLN A 348 -8.21 -13.81 -4.73
N VAL A 349 -7.46 -14.11 -3.67
CA VAL A 349 -7.84 -13.84 -2.29
C VAL A 349 -6.73 -13.07 -1.62
N ALA A 350 -7.10 -12.04 -0.89
CA ALA A 350 -6.24 -11.21 -0.07
C ALA A 350 -6.68 -11.30 1.40
N PRO A 351 -5.72 -11.29 2.35
CA PRO A 351 -6.00 -11.46 3.77
C PRO A 351 -6.83 -10.28 4.33
N PRO A 352 -7.37 -10.43 5.56
CA PRO A 352 -7.98 -9.33 6.30
C PRO A 352 -7.10 -8.07 6.34
N GLY A 353 -7.71 -6.90 6.48
CA GLY A 353 -6.98 -5.63 6.51
C GLY A 353 -6.50 -5.12 5.14
N THR A 354 -6.49 -5.97 4.10
CA THR A 354 -6.11 -5.54 2.75
C THR A 354 -7.08 -4.46 2.22
N PRO A 355 -6.57 -3.33 1.68
CA PRO A 355 -7.41 -2.35 0.99
C PRO A 355 -8.12 -2.97 -0.21
N SER A 356 -9.40 -2.66 -0.38
CA SER A 356 -10.24 -3.16 -1.48
C SER A 356 -10.53 -2.10 -2.55
N ASN A 357 -9.85 -0.96 -2.50
CA ASN A 357 -9.98 0.15 -3.46
C ASN A 357 -8.98 0.06 -4.63
N ALA A 358 -8.11 -0.96 -4.66
CA ALA A 358 -7.15 -1.22 -5.73
C ALA A 358 -6.82 -2.72 -5.84
N PRO A 359 -6.31 -3.19 -7.00
CA PRO A 359 -5.88 -4.58 -7.18
C PRO A 359 -4.80 -5.01 -6.17
N THR A 360 -4.97 -6.18 -5.57
CA THR A 360 -4.24 -6.72 -4.41
C THR A 360 -3.05 -7.61 -4.80
N TYR A 361 -2.54 -7.49 -6.02
CA TYR A 361 -1.50 -8.36 -6.62
C TYR A 361 -0.18 -8.49 -5.82
N ARG A 362 -0.01 -7.70 -4.75
CA ARG A 362 1.14 -7.71 -3.84
C ARG A 362 0.87 -8.37 -2.48
N THR A 363 -0.40 -8.54 -2.11
CA THR A 363 -0.87 -9.03 -0.81
C THR A 363 -1.93 -10.10 -1.05
N VAL A 364 -1.51 -11.22 -1.64
CA VAL A 364 -2.39 -12.35 -1.97
C VAL A 364 -1.93 -13.60 -1.25
N VAL A 365 -2.89 -14.45 -0.95
CA VAL A 365 -2.70 -15.77 -0.35
C VAL A 365 -3.22 -16.82 -1.30
N ASP A 366 -2.74 -18.06 -1.17
CA ASP A 366 -3.25 -19.17 -1.94
C ASP A 366 -4.76 -19.36 -1.64
N PRO A 367 -5.66 -19.23 -2.64
CA PRO A 367 -7.09 -19.47 -2.45
C PRO A 367 -7.42 -20.93 -2.13
N VAL A 368 -6.58 -21.90 -2.51
CA VAL A 368 -6.91 -23.34 -2.46
C VAL A 368 -7.20 -23.83 -1.04
N PRO A 369 -6.35 -23.60 -0.02
CA PRO A 369 -6.62 -24.05 1.35
C PRO A 369 -7.90 -23.44 1.92
N ILE A 370 -8.16 -22.16 1.64
CA ILE A 370 -9.35 -21.44 2.08
C ILE A 370 -10.60 -22.09 1.47
N LEU A 371 -10.62 -22.24 0.15
CA LEU A 371 -11.74 -22.84 -0.57
C LEU A 371 -12.00 -24.29 -0.16
N LYS A 372 -10.95 -25.09 0.09
CA LYS A 372 -11.09 -26.45 0.64
C LYS A 372 -11.71 -26.44 2.04
N SER A 373 -11.22 -25.58 2.92
CA SER A 373 -11.75 -25.49 4.30
C SER A 373 -13.23 -25.09 4.35
N LYS A 374 -13.73 -24.43 3.30
CA LYS A 374 -15.12 -23.97 3.17
C LYS A 374 -15.98 -24.82 2.24
N GLY A 375 -15.53 -26.03 1.92
CA GLY A 375 -16.30 -27.02 1.15
C GLY A 375 -16.41 -26.73 -0.36
N VAL A 376 -15.65 -25.76 -0.87
CA VAL A 376 -15.74 -25.34 -2.28
C VAL A 376 -14.95 -26.28 -3.21
N PHE A 377 -13.80 -26.77 -2.73
CA PHE A 377 -12.96 -27.74 -3.44
C PHE A 377 -12.98 -29.08 -2.67
N SER A 378 -13.38 -30.15 -3.36
CA SER A 378 -13.34 -31.53 -2.87
C SER A 378 -12.06 -32.24 -3.30
#